data_AF-A0A937GC78-F1
#
_entry.id   AF-A0A937GC78-F1
#
_cell.length_a   1.000
_cell.length_b   1.000
_cell.length_c   1.000
_cell.angle_alpha   90.00
_cell.angle_beta   90.00
_cell.angle_gamma   90.00
#
_symmetry.space_group_name_H-M   'P 1'
#
loop_
_entity.id
_entity.type
_entity.pdbx_description
1 polymer ?
#
loop_
_entity_poly.entity_id
_entity_poly.type
_entity_poly.pdbx_seq_one_letter_code
_entity_poly.pdbx_strand_id
1 'polypeptide(L)'
;MAFNQPAGPPASRQQVARLLELLEAAGHDGFRDARGPMGFTQRQGNGKFTRDEAEAFIAELEGDAHDATGPSQTEAPTRLTNDERSAQALPTGVLAAELQRRGWVVMEP
;
A
#
# COMPACT_ATOMS: atom_id res chain seq x y z
N MET A 1 -6.11 -1.57 29.96
CA MET A 1 -5.49 -1.66 28.63
C MET A 1 -5.82 -0.38 27.88
N ALA A 2 -4.88 0.56 27.75
CA ALA A 2 -5.15 1.87 27.14
C ALA A 2 -4.93 1.81 25.62
N PHE A 3 -5.98 1.43 24.89
CA PHE A 3 -6.04 1.66 23.44
C PHE A 3 -6.11 3.18 23.22
N ASN A 4 -5.19 3.73 22.42
CA ASN A 4 -5.16 5.13 21.95
C ASN A 4 -4.21 6.13 22.66
N GLN A 5 -3.26 5.70 23.49
CA GLN A 5 -2.08 6.55 23.80
C GLN A 5 -1.01 6.34 22.72
N PRO A 6 -0.42 7.40 22.12
CA PRO A 6 0.76 7.23 21.29
C PRO A 6 1.87 6.64 22.17
N ALA A 7 2.42 5.51 21.74
CA ALA A 7 3.33 4.70 22.56
C ALA A 7 4.73 5.31 22.76
N GLY A 8 4.91 6.60 22.51
CA GLY A 8 6.22 7.23 22.62
C GLY A 8 6.29 8.68 22.12
N PRO A 9 7.48 9.29 22.18
CA PRO A 9 7.72 10.63 21.67
C PRO A 9 7.43 10.70 20.15
N PRO A 10 7.09 11.89 19.63
CA PRO A 10 6.89 12.07 18.19
C PRO A 10 8.18 11.75 17.41
N ALA A 11 8.03 11.23 16.20
CA ALA A 11 9.14 11.01 15.29
C ALA A 11 9.87 12.33 14.98
N SER A 12 11.18 12.26 14.81
CA SER A 12 11.96 13.43 14.38
C SER A 12 11.61 13.81 12.94
N ARG A 13 11.83 15.07 12.57
CA ARG A 13 11.60 15.53 11.19
C ARG A 13 12.44 14.74 10.18
N GLN A 14 13.65 14.32 10.57
CA GLN A 14 14.53 13.50 9.75
C GLN A 14 13.97 12.09 9.55
N GLN A 15 13.42 11.46 10.59
CA GLN A 15 12.78 10.15 10.47
C GLN A 15 11.56 10.21 9.55
N VAL A 16 10.71 11.23 9.71
CA VAL A 16 9.53 11.38 8.84
C VAL A 16 9.93 11.65 7.38
N ALA A 17 10.95 12.49 7.15
CA ALA A 17 11.47 12.75 5.80
C ALA A 17 12.06 11.47 5.19
N ARG A 18 12.86 10.72 5.95
CA ARG A 18 13.45 9.45 5.50
C ARG A 18 12.38 8.41 5.14
N LEU A 19 11.34 8.30 5.97
CA LEU A 19 10.22 7.42 5.69
C LEU A 19 9.50 7.83 4.40
N LEU A 20 9.30 9.13 4.16
CA LEU A 20 8.70 9.63 2.92
C LEU A 20 9.56 9.27 1.70
N GLU A 21 10.87 9.50 1.76
CA GLU A 21 11.80 9.14 0.69
C GLU A 21 11.74 7.65 0.33
N LEU A 22 11.67 6.78 1.35
CA LEU A 22 11.58 5.34 1.15
C LEU A 22 10.24 4.93 0.53
N LEU A 23 9.14 5.57 0.95
CA LEU A 23 7.82 5.35 0.37
C LEU A 23 7.77 5.81 -1.10
N GLU A 24 8.36 6.97 -1.42
CA GLU A 24 8.48 7.46 -2.79
C GLU A 24 9.34 6.52 -3.65
N ALA A 25 10.44 5.99 -3.08
CA ALA A 25 11.26 4.98 -3.75
C ALA A 25 10.51 3.66 -4.00
N ALA A 26 9.60 3.28 -3.09
CA ALA A 26 8.66 2.16 -3.28
C ALA A 26 7.50 2.49 -4.25
N GLY A 27 7.41 3.74 -4.71
CA GLY A 27 6.42 4.21 -5.69
C GLY A 27 5.09 4.66 -5.10
N HIS A 28 5.10 5.14 -3.86
CA HIS A 28 3.96 5.81 -3.23
C HIS A 28 4.11 7.33 -3.32
N ASP A 29 3.01 8.04 -3.61
CA ASP A 29 3.01 9.50 -3.66
C ASP A 29 3.07 10.17 -2.27
N GLY A 30 2.95 9.38 -1.19
CA GLY A 30 3.12 9.84 0.18
C GLY A 30 2.33 9.02 1.20
N PHE A 31 2.28 9.47 2.45
CA PHE A 31 1.70 8.71 3.57
C PHE A 31 0.22 8.35 3.41
N ARG A 32 -0.56 9.19 2.71
CA ARG A 32 -1.98 8.94 2.48
C ARG A 32 -2.19 7.82 1.48
N ASP A 33 -1.40 7.80 0.41
CA ASP A 33 -1.41 6.72 -0.58
C ASP A 33 -0.89 5.41 0.04
N ALA A 34 0.24 5.49 0.74
CA ALA A 34 0.84 4.37 1.45
C ALA A 34 -0.06 3.80 2.56
N ARG A 35 -1.12 4.50 2.97
CA ARG A 35 -1.94 4.09 4.12
C ARG A 35 -2.61 2.73 3.95
N GLY A 36 -3.18 2.47 2.78
CA GLY A 36 -3.79 1.18 2.46
C GLY A 36 -2.74 0.06 2.40
N PRO A 37 -1.75 0.14 1.49
CA PRO A 37 -0.77 -0.92 1.29
C PRO A 37 0.15 -1.17 2.50
N MET A 38 0.55 -0.12 3.23
CA MET A 38 1.42 -0.24 4.42
C MET A 38 0.64 -0.45 5.73
N GLY A 39 -0.70 -0.54 5.68
CA GLY A 39 -1.53 -0.71 6.87
C GLY A 39 -1.48 0.46 7.86
N PHE A 40 -1.07 1.67 7.43
CA PHE A 40 -0.97 2.81 8.33
C PHE A 40 -2.34 3.19 8.93
N THR A 41 -2.31 3.62 10.18
CA THR A 41 -3.46 4.22 10.84
C THR A 41 -3.82 5.59 10.23
N GLN A 42 -5.01 6.12 10.54
CA GLN A 42 -5.42 7.46 10.08
C GLN A 42 -4.45 8.55 10.53
N ARG A 43 -3.90 8.41 11.73
CA ARG A 43 -2.91 9.34 12.28
C ARG A 43 -1.64 9.33 11.43
N GLN A 44 -1.12 8.14 11.14
CA GLN A 44 0.11 7.92 10.37
C GLN A 44 -0.05 8.33 8.90
N GLY A 45 -1.23 8.08 8.30
CA GLY A 45 -1.55 8.58 6.95
C GLY A 45 -1.60 10.11 6.84
N ASN A 46 -1.68 10.82 7.98
CA ASN A 46 -1.52 12.28 8.05
C ASN A 46 -0.08 12.70 8.42
N GLY A 47 0.90 11.80 8.31
CA GLY A 47 2.32 12.06 8.60
C GLY A 47 2.69 12.08 10.09
N LYS A 48 1.79 11.62 10.98
CA LYS A 48 2.02 11.67 12.44
C LYS A 48 2.43 10.30 12.98
N PHE A 49 3.74 10.12 13.14
CA PHE A 49 4.36 8.90 13.67
C PHE A 49 4.99 9.16 15.04
N THR A 50 5.05 8.13 15.88
CA THR A 50 5.99 8.11 17.01
C THR A 50 7.38 7.73 16.50
N ARG A 51 8.42 8.01 17.31
CA ARG A 51 9.80 7.64 16.99
C ARG A 51 9.91 6.16 16.64
N ASP A 52 9.39 5.29 17.50
CA ASP A 52 9.51 3.84 17.36
C ASP A 52 8.71 3.32 16.16
N GLU A 53 7.54 3.91 15.88
CA GLU A 53 6.76 3.59 14.67
C GLU A 53 7.52 3.95 13.39
N ALA A 54 8.10 5.15 13.32
CA ALA A 54 8.85 5.58 12.15
C ALA A 54 10.09 4.70 11.94
N GLU A 55 10.80 4.36 13.03
CA GLU A 55 11.99 3.51 12.98
C GLU A 55 11.67 2.09 12.50
N ALA A 56 10.56 1.51 12.96
CA ALA A 56 10.10 0.20 12.50
C ALA A 56 9.79 0.18 10.99
N PHE A 57 9.03 1.16 10.48
CA PHE A 57 8.69 1.23 9.06
C PHE A 57 9.90 1.55 8.16
N ILE A 58 10.83 2.38 8.64
CA ILE A 58 12.09 2.63 7.92
C ILE A 58 12.88 1.33 7.79
N ALA A 59 13.03 0.56 8.88
CA ALA A 59 13.76 -0.70 8.86
C ALA A 59 13.11 -1.74 7.93
N GLU A 60 11.77 -1.82 7.90
CA GLU A 60 11.02 -2.68 6.99
C GLU A 60 11.26 -2.31 5.52
N LEU A 61 11.10 -1.04 5.16
CA LEU A 61 11.28 -0.56 3.78
C LEU A 61 12.74 -0.64 3.30
N GLU A 62 13.71 -0.41 4.18
CA GLU A 62 15.13 -0.57 3.85
C GLU A 62 15.54 -2.04 3.68
N GLY A 63 14.88 -2.95 4.42
CA GLY A 63 15.04 -4.40 4.27
C GLY A 63 14.52 -4.90 2.91
N ASP A 64 13.30 -4.51 2.52
CA ASP A 64 12.73 -4.83 1.21
C ASP A 64 13.56 -4.24 0.05
N ALA A 65 14.13 -3.05 0.23
CA ALA A 65 15.02 -2.45 -0.76
C ALA A 65 16.35 -3.21 -0.93
N HIS A 66 16.86 -3.86 0.13
CA HIS A 66 18.10 -4.64 0.08
C HIS A 66 17.91 -6.05 -0.51
N ASP A 67 16.73 -6.65 -0.40
CA ASP A 67 16.44 -7.99 -0.93
C ASP A 67 16.19 -8.01 -2.45
N ALA A 68 16.13 -6.84 -3.10
CA ALA A 68 15.94 -6.66 -4.54
C ALA A 68 17.06 -7.23 -5.45
N THR A 69 18.03 -7.97 -4.91
CA THR A 69 19.15 -8.62 -5.65
C THR A 69 18.95 -10.15 -5.85
N GLY A 70 17.84 -10.74 -5.40
CA GLY A 70 17.43 -12.11 -5.77
C GLY A 70 16.81 -12.20 -7.18
N PRO A 71 17.01 -13.29 -7.96
CA PRO A 71 16.61 -13.31 -9.37
C PRO A 71 15.09 -13.41 -9.57
N SER A 72 14.61 -12.64 -10.56
CA SER A 72 13.27 -12.62 -11.19
C SER A 72 12.11 -12.10 -10.34
N GLN A 73 11.60 -10.87 -10.52
CA GLN A 73 11.13 -10.29 -11.79
C GLN A 73 10.47 -11.34 -12.70
N THR A 74 9.21 -11.66 -12.43
CA THR A 74 8.25 -11.94 -13.49
C THR A 74 7.40 -10.69 -13.58
N GLU A 75 7.66 -9.91 -14.63
CA GLU A 75 6.82 -8.84 -15.17
C GLU A 75 6.33 -7.83 -14.14
N ALA A 76 6.81 -6.58 -14.18
CA ALA A 76 6.10 -5.50 -13.51
C ALA A 76 4.65 -5.55 -14.00
N PRO A 77 3.65 -5.95 -13.18
CA PRO A 77 2.29 -5.87 -13.64
C PRO A 77 2.07 -4.38 -13.89
N THR A 78 1.45 -4.02 -15.00
CA THR A 78 0.68 -2.78 -15.04
C THR A 78 -0.07 -2.75 -13.72
N ARG A 79 0.33 -1.86 -12.79
CA ARG A 79 -0.06 -1.95 -11.37
C ARG A 79 -1.56 -1.74 -11.32
N LEU A 80 -2.28 -2.85 -11.36
CA LEU A 80 -3.73 -2.90 -11.36
C LEU A 80 -4.18 -2.22 -10.07
N THR A 81 -5.02 -1.21 -10.23
CA THR A 81 -5.77 -0.62 -9.14
C THR A 81 -6.52 -1.71 -8.38
N ASN A 82 -6.87 -1.45 -7.13
CA ASN A 82 -7.57 -2.44 -6.32
C ASN A 82 -8.91 -2.90 -6.96
N ASP A 83 -9.55 -2.01 -7.72
CA ASP A 83 -10.75 -2.32 -8.52
C ASP A 83 -10.44 -3.36 -9.60
N GLU A 84 -9.33 -3.19 -10.33
CA GLU A 84 -8.92 -4.13 -11.37
C GLU A 84 -8.44 -5.48 -10.79
N ARG A 85 -7.78 -5.47 -9.62
CA ARG A 85 -7.41 -6.71 -8.91
C ARG A 85 -8.64 -7.45 -8.40
N SER A 86 -9.63 -6.73 -7.88
CA SER A 86 -10.90 -7.30 -7.44
C SER A 86 -11.70 -7.87 -8.62
N ALA A 87 -11.65 -7.21 -9.78
CA ALA A 87 -12.27 -7.70 -11.01
C ALA A 87 -11.61 -8.99 -11.53
N GLN A 88 -10.28 -9.12 -11.42
CA GLN A 88 -9.56 -10.35 -11.80
C GLN A 88 -9.81 -11.52 -10.85
N ALA A 89 -10.06 -11.26 -9.57
CA ALA A 89 -10.35 -12.30 -8.58
C ALA A 89 -11.75 -12.93 -8.77
N LEU A 90 -12.63 -12.28 -9.53
CA LEU A 90 -13.98 -12.78 -9.82
C LEU A 90 -13.95 -13.75 -11.02
N PRO A 91 -14.57 -14.94 -10.91
CA PRO A 91 -14.74 -15.82 -12.05
C PRO A 91 -15.47 -15.11 -13.20
N THR A 92 -15.00 -15.30 -14.44
CA THR A 92 -15.52 -14.59 -15.63
C THR A 92 -17.04 -14.70 -15.79
N GLY A 93 -17.63 -15.86 -15.48
CA GLY A 93 -19.09 -16.03 -15.53
C GLY A 93 -19.86 -15.19 -14.52
N VAL A 94 -19.30 -14.96 -13.33
CA VAL A 94 -19.90 -14.10 -12.29
C VAL A 94 -19.80 -12.64 -12.71
N LEU A 95 -18.64 -12.24 -13.26
CA LEU A 95 -18.42 -10.88 -13.76
C LEU A 95 -19.35 -10.56 -14.94
N ALA A 96 -19.51 -11.51 -15.88
CA ALA A 96 -20.42 -11.35 -17.02
C ALA A 96 -21.89 -11.21 -16.60
N ALA A 97 -22.34 -12.03 -15.64
CA ALA A 97 -23.70 -11.96 -15.09
C ALA A 97 -23.98 -10.61 -14.41
N GLU A 98 -23.00 -10.06 -13.67
CA GLU A 98 -23.10 -8.75 -13.03
C GLU A 98 -23.16 -7.59 -14.05
N LEU A 99 -22.34 -7.65 -15.11
CA LEU A 99 -22.39 -6.67 -16.19
C LEU A 99 -23.76 -6.69 -16.90
N GLN A 100 -24.28 -7.88 -17.21
CA GLN A 100 -25.59 -8.03 -17.83
C GLN A 100 -26.74 -7.58 -16.93
N ARG A 101 -26.70 -7.89 -15.63
CA ARG A 101 -27.66 -7.39 -14.63
C ARG A 101 -27.68 -5.86 -14.57
N ARG A 102 -26.54 -5.21 -14.80
CA ARG A 102 -26.39 -3.75 -14.87
C ARG A 102 -26.72 -3.16 -16.23
N GLY A 103 -27.24 -3.96 -17.16
CA GLY A 103 -27.70 -3.52 -18.48
C GLY A 103 -26.61 -3.44 -19.54
N TRP A 104 -25.43 -3.99 -19.30
CA TRP A 104 -24.32 -4.05 -20.26
C TRP A 104 -24.40 -5.35 -21.08
N VAL A 105 -24.14 -5.27 -22.39
CA VAL A 105 -24.05 -6.47 -23.23
C VAL A 105 -22.61 -6.99 -23.21
N VAL A 106 -22.43 -8.25 -22.81
CA VAL A 106 -21.12 -8.94 -22.81
C VAL A 106 -21.03 -9.81 -24.05
N MET A 107 -19.98 -9.61 -24.84
CA MET A 107 -19.64 -10.47 -25.98
C MET A 107 -18.40 -11.29 -25.60
N GLU A 108 -18.38 -12.58 -25.91
CA GLU A 108 -17.13 -13.34 -25.81
C GLU A 108 -16.15 -12.83 -26.89
N PRO A 109 -14.84 -12.73 -26.58
CA PRO A 109 -13.84 -12.19 -27.48
C PRO A 109 -13.64 -13.03 -28.75
#